data_AF-A0A1Z4LJL4-F1
#
_entry.id   AF-A0A1Z4LJL4-F1
#
_cell.length_a   1.000
_cell.length_b   1.000
_cell.length_c   1.000
_cell.angle_alpha   90.00
_cell.angle_beta   90.00
_cell.angle_gamma   90.00
#
_symmetry.space_group_name_H-M   'P 1'
#
loop_
_entity.id
_entity.type
_entity.pdbx_description
1 polymer ?
#
loop_
_entity_poly.entity_id
_entity_poly.type
_entity_poly.pdbx_seq_one_letter_code
_entity_poly.pdbx_strand_id
1 'polypeptide(L)'
;MKLSSLSLRKLVLSVAGVCSLSIPFMQSAQANPYKQVRHYCKNYESVFVAAETKNFYVSICGSHSPYHYVGVSKKTGKSIRLPLTVDGVDSRGNYFEAVNGKYTYILANSTKGKNLTVSRGYRELLREPVVNGW
;
A
#
# COMPACT_ATOMS: atom_id res chain seq x y z
N MET A 1 58.37 -31.05 33.32
CA MET A 1 58.21 -32.44 33.82
C MET A 1 57.69 -32.38 35.26
N LYS A 2 56.63 -33.16 35.54
CA LYS A 2 56.05 -33.55 36.85
C LYS A 2 55.43 -32.49 37.78
N LEU A 3 54.10 -32.58 37.91
CA LEU A 3 53.31 -32.46 39.15
C LEU A 3 52.15 -33.48 38.99
N SER A 4 52.24 -34.69 39.57
CA SER A 4 51.65 -35.11 40.87
C SER A 4 50.15 -34.79 40.97
N SER A 5 49.24 -35.74 40.71
CA SER A 5 48.74 -36.83 41.58
C SER A 5 47.41 -36.50 42.27
N LEU A 6 46.36 -37.18 41.79
CA LEU A 6 45.22 -37.78 42.50
C LEU A 6 44.53 -37.00 43.64
N SER A 7 43.25 -36.68 43.43
CA SER A 7 42.21 -37.03 44.41
C SER A 7 40.83 -37.07 43.75
N LEU A 8 40.30 -38.28 43.60
CA LEU A 8 38.98 -38.57 43.06
C LEU A 8 37.97 -38.47 44.21
N ARG A 9 37.17 -37.40 44.25
CA ARG A 9 35.95 -37.36 45.09
C ARG A 9 34.73 -37.37 44.20
N LYS A 10 34.01 -38.49 44.27
CA LYS A 10 32.67 -38.69 43.74
C LYS A 10 31.74 -37.59 44.26
N LEU A 11 31.06 -36.88 43.37
CA LEU A 11 29.91 -36.05 43.71
C LEU A 11 28.76 -36.39 42.76
N VAL A 12 27.93 -37.29 43.30
CA VAL A 12 26.48 -37.40 43.23
C VAL A 12 25.76 -36.51 42.20
N LEU A 13 24.96 -37.20 41.39
CA LEU A 13 23.96 -36.70 40.46
C LEU A 13 23.23 -35.45 40.95
N SER A 14 23.30 -34.37 40.18
CA SER A 14 22.28 -33.33 40.18
C SER A 14 21.58 -33.36 38.83
N VAL A 15 20.27 -33.55 38.89
CA VAL A 15 19.35 -33.65 37.77
C VAL A 15 19.40 -32.31 37.02
N ALA A 16 20.10 -32.27 35.87
CA ALA A 16 19.92 -31.21 34.90
C ALA A 16 18.54 -31.39 34.27
N GLY A 17 17.52 -30.93 34.98
CA GLY A 17 16.21 -30.69 34.40
C GLY A 17 16.40 -29.78 33.20
N VAL A 18 16.19 -30.34 32.01
CA VAL A 18 16.26 -29.64 30.74
C VAL A 18 15.15 -28.58 30.79
N CYS A 19 15.48 -27.37 31.23
CA CYS A 19 14.65 -26.20 30.98
C CYS A 19 14.76 -25.95 29.49
N SER A 20 13.95 -26.70 28.76
CA SER A 20 13.56 -26.43 27.39
C SER A 20 12.91 -25.06 27.43
N LEU A 21 13.70 -24.01 27.20
CA LEU A 21 13.19 -22.69 26.89
C LEU A 21 12.57 -22.79 25.49
N SER A 22 11.41 -23.44 25.41
CA SER A 22 10.45 -23.27 24.35
C SER A 22 9.99 -21.84 24.45
N ILE A 23 10.76 -20.92 23.85
CA ILE A 23 10.29 -19.58 23.56
C ILE A 23 9.12 -19.81 22.60
N PRO A 24 7.85 -19.56 22.99
CA PRO A 24 6.81 -19.47 22.00
C PRO A 24 7.19 -18.25 21.17
N PHE A 25 7.64 -18.49 19.94
CA PHE A 25 7.77 -17.44 18.95
C PHE A 25 6.34 -16.95 18.70
N MET A 26 5.89 -15.96 19.49
CA MET A 26 4.66 -15.23 19.22
C MET A 26 4.88 -14.55 17.87
N GLN A 27 4.44 -15.18 16.79
CA GLN A 27 4.20 -14.50 15.53
C GLN A 27 3.15 -13.44 15.81
N SER A 28 3.59 -12.20 16.02
CA SER A 28 2.74 -11.03 15.81
C SER A 28 2.42 -10.98 14.32
N ALA A 29 1.37 -11.70 13.91
CA ALA A 29 0.71 -11.43 12.66
C ALA A 29 0.07 -10.04 12.78
N GLN A 30 0.86 -8.99 12.55
CA GLN A 30 0.35 -7.66 12.30
C GLN A 30 -0.31 -7.69 10.92
N ALA A 31 -1.53 -8.22 10.86
CA ALA A 31 -2.43 -7.96 9.76
C ALA A 31 -2.70 -6.46 9.78
N ASN A 32 -1.94 -5.70 8.97
CA ASN A 32 -2.23 -4.30 8.70
C ASN A 32 -3.67 -4.23 8.17
N PRO A 33 -4.62 -3.58 8.88
CA PRO A 33 -6.02 -3.51 8.45
C PRO A 33 -6.19 -2.49 7.33
N TYR A 34 -5.27 -2.47 6.36
CA TYR A 34 -5.51 -1.79 5.10
C TYR A 34 -6.57 -2.60 4.37
N LYS A 35 -7.83 -2.18 4.53
CA LYS A 35 -8.95 -2.65 3.73
C LYS A 35 -8.51 -2.63 2.27
N GLN A 36 -8.31 -3.80 1.68
CA GLN A 36 -7.85 -3.89 0.29
C GLN A 36 -8.87 -3.17 -0.60
N VAL A 37 -8.47 -2.00 -1.11
CA VAL A 37 -9.29 -1.23 -2.03
C VAL A 37 -9.22 -1.90 -3.39
N ARG A 38 -10.38 -2.17 -3.97
CA ARG A 38 -10.48 -2.75 -5.31
C ARG A 38 -9.72 -1.88 -6.32
N HIS A 39 -8.83 -2.49 -7.09
CA HIS A 39 -8.08 -1.83 -8.15
C HIS A 39 -8.39 -2.42 -9.52
N TYR A 40 -8.06 -1.65 -10.56
CA TYR A 40 -8.37 -1.97 -11.95
C TYR A 40 -7.14 -1.87 -12.87
N CYS A 41 -5.95 -2.01 -12.29
CA CYS A 41 -4.71 -2.22 -13.04
C CYS A 41 -4.73 -3.56 -13.76
N LYS A 42 -4.04 -3.65 -14.89
CA LYS A 42 -3.92 -4.91 -15.63
C LYS A 42 -3.04 -5.90 -14.87
N ASN A 43 -3.15 -7.19 -15.16
CA ASN A 43 -2.45 -8.25 -14.43
C ASN A 43 -0.90 -8.13 -14.47
N TYR A 44 -0.36 -7.46 -15.49
CA TYR A 44 1.08 -7.23 -15.64
C TYR A 44 1.55 -5.87 -15.10
N GLU A 45 0.65 -5.10 -14.49
CA GLU A 45 0.93 -3.77 -13.95
C GLU A 45 1.03 -3.77 -12.43
N SER A 46 1.93 -2.96 -11.91
CA SER A 46 2.00 -2.64 -10.49
C SER A 46 0.92 -1.63 -10.13
N VAL A 47 0.32 -1.81 -8.95
CA VAL A 47 -0.63 -0.87 -8.35
C VAL A 47 0.14 0.12 -7.49
N PHE A 48 0.19 1.38 -7.90
CA PHE A 48 0.82 2.44 -7.12
C PHE A 48 -0.16 3.04 -6.11
N VAL A 49 -1.41 3.20 -6.54
CA VAL A 49 -2.50 3.76 -5.74
C VAL A 49 -3.77 3.00 -6.03
N ALA A 50 -4.51 2.67 -4.97
CA ALA A 50 -5.91 2.28 -5.03
C ALA A 50 -6.70 3.16 -4.05
N ALA A 51 -7.70 3.86 -4.57
CA ALA A 51 -8.54 4.77 -3.79
C ALA A 51 -10.01 4.54 -4.11
N GLU A 52 -10.84 4.62 -3.08
CA GLU A 52 -12.29 4.52 -3.15
C GLU A 52 -12.89 5.86 -2.73
N THR A 53 -13.77 6.41 -3.56
CA THR A 53 -14.60 7.58 -3.22
C THR A 53 -16.04 7.12 -3.01
N LYS A 54 -17.01 8.03 -2.86
CA LYS A 54 -18.42 7.65 -2.77
C LYS A 54 -18.86 6.95 -4.05
N ASN A 55 -18.50 7.51 -5.21
CA ASN A 55 -19.04 7.07 -6.51
C ASN A 55 -18.03 6.35 -7.42
N PHE A 56 -16.75 6.35 -7.08
CA PHE A 56 -15.70 5.80 -7.95
C PHE A 56 -14.70 4.90 -7.22
N TYR A 57 -14.16 3.94 -7.96
CA TYR A 57 -12.86 3.35 -7.69
C TYR A 57 -11.84 4.02 -8.59
N VAL A 58 -10.67 4.37 -8.05
CA VAL A 58 -9.56 4.98 -8.77
C VAL A 58 -8.32 4.13 -8.55
N SER A 59 -7.57 3.88 -9.60
CA SER A 59 -6.29 3.18 -9.55
C SER A 59 -5.25 3.95 -10.33
N ILE A 60 -4.06 4.11 -9.75
CA ILE A 60 -2.87 4.53 -10.48
C ILE A 60 -2.03 3.30 -10.75
N CYS A 61 -1.82 3.04 -12.04
CA CYS A 61 -1.24 1.82 -12.55
C CYS A 61 0.07 2.12 -13.26
N GLY A 62 1.00 1.19 -13.17
CA GLY A 62 2.30 1.37 -13.76
C GLY A 62 3.14 0.10 -13.82
N SER A 63 4.45 0.28 -13.86
CA SER A 63 5.42 -0.81 -13.75
C SER A 63 6.55 -0.29 -12.87
N HIS A 64 7.63 0.21 -13.46
CA HIS A 64 8.69 0.88 -12.70
C HIS A 64 8.26 2.26 -12.14
N SER A 65 7.37 2.95 -12.85
CA SER A 65 6.78 4.22 -12.45
C SER A 65 5.27 4.22 -12.73
N PRO A 66 4.48 5.11 -12.08
CA PRO A 66 3.08 5.30 -12.42
C PRO A 66 2.95 5.97 -13.79
N TYR A 67 2.09 5.45 -14.66
CA TYR A 67 1.88 6.04 -15.99
C TYR A 67 0.43 5.98 -16.50
N HIS A 68 -0.49 5.32 -15.78
CA HIS A 68 -1.92 5.35 -16.09
C HIS A 68 -2.80 5.70 -14.90
N TYR A 69 -3.81 6.52 -15.18
CA TYR A 69 -5.01 6.69 -14.37
C TYR A 69 -6.09 5.71 -14.85
N VAL A 70 -6.75 5.02 -13.92
CA VAL A 70 -7.94 4.21 -14.17
C VAL A 70 -9.04 4.62 -13.21
N GLY A 71 -10.17 5.09 -13.74
CA GLY A 71 -11.35 5.43 -12.97
C GLY A 71 -12.52 4.51 -13.33
N VAL A 72 -13.25 3.99 -12.33
CA VAL A 72 -14.41 3.12 -12.53
C VAL A 72 -15.60 3.65 -11.75
N SER A 73 -16.70 3.91 -12.46
CA SER A 73 -17.97 4.30 -11.84
C SER A 73 -18.58 3.12 -11.08
N LYS A 74 -18.88 3.30 -9.79
CA LYS A 74 -19.57 2.27 -9.00
C LYS A 74 -21.02 2.06 -9.44
N LYS A 75 -21.66 3.12 -9.91
CA LYS A 75 -23.06 3.08 -10.36
C LYS A 75 -23.23 2.31 -11.67
N THR A 76 -22.31 2.53 -12.61
CA THR A 76 -22.48 2.02 -13.99
C THR A 76 -21.49 0.93 -14.38
N GLY A 77 -20.44 0.70 -13.59
CA GLY A 77 -19.31 -0.19 -13.93
C GLY A 77 -18.43 0.32 -15.07
N LYS A 78 -18.81 1.43 -15.75
CA LYS A 78 -18.02 2.00 -16.83
C LYS A 78 -16.67 2.46 -16.32
N SER A 79 -15.64 2.12 -17.07
CA SER A 79 -14.26 2.49 -16.78
C SER A 79 -13.71 3.47 -17.80
N ILE A 80 -12.76 4.28 -17.35
CA ILE A 80 -11.90 5.09 -18.20
C ILE A 80 -10.46 4.79 -17.81
N ARG A 81 -9.61 4.69 -18.82
CA ARG A 81 -8.18 4.51 -18.67
C ARG A 81 -7.46 5.55 -19.50
N LEU A 82 -6.60 6.32 -18.86
CA LEU A 82 -5.88 7.43 -19.47
C LEU A 82 -4.40 7.36 -19.09
N PRO A 83 -3.50 7.75 -19.99
CA PRO A 83 -2.13 8.06 -19.58
C PRO A 83 -2.15 9.23 -18.60
N LEU A 84 -1.23 9.21 -17.64
CA LEU A 84 -0.95 10.40 -16.84
C LEU A 84 -0.29 11.46 -17.73
N THR A 85 -0.47 12.74 -17.38
CA THR A 85 0.26 13.82 -18.04
C THR A 85 1.76 13.73 -17.70
N VAL A 86 2.62 14.34 -18.53
CA VAL A 86 4.10 14.28 -18.35
C VAL A 86 4.52 14.74 -16.95
N ASP A 87 3.91 15.83 -16.48
CA ASP A 87 4.10 16.38 -15.13
C ASP A 87 2.97 15.98 -14.18
N GLY A 88 2.16 14.99 -14.58
CA GLY A 88 0.97 14.55 -13.87
C GLY A 88 1.24 13.64 -12.70
N VAL A 89 2.49 13.57 -12.22
CA VAL A 89 2.89 12.83 -11.03
C VAL A 89 3.87 13.70 -10.27
N ASP A 90 3.51 14.09 -9.04
CA ASP A 90 4.49 14.77 -8.19
C ASP A 90 5.55 13.80 -7.65
N SER A 91 6.71 14.34 -7.27
CA SER A 91 7.83 13.56 -6.74
C SER A 91 7.51 12.81 -5.43
N ARG A 92 6.40 13.15 -4.78
CA ARG A 92 5.97 12.57 -3.49
C ARG A 92 4.81 11.59 -3.62
N GLY A 93 4.24 11.38 -4.82
CA GLY A 93 3.07 10.53 -5.02
C GLY A 93 1.79 11.04 -4.34
N ASN A 94 1.69 12.35 -4.12
CA ASN A 94 0.51 13.02 -3.59
C ASN A 94 -0.34 13.68 -4.68
N TYR A 95 0.09 13.71 -5.94
CA TYR A 95 -0.66 14.31 -7.03
C TYR A 95 -0.58 13.42 -8.28
N PHE A 96 -1.74 13.10 -8.83
CA PHE A 96 -1.87 12.36 -10.09
C PHE A 96 -2.86 13.06 -11.00
N GLU A 97 -2.46 13.36 -12.23
CA GLU A 97 -3.29 14.04 -13.23
C GLU A 97 -3.35 13.26 -14.55
N ALA A 98 -4.55 13.14 -15.07
CA ALA A 98 -4.81 12.67 -16.43
C ALA A 98 -5.78 13.60 -17.15
N VAL A 99 -5.66 13.69 -18.48
CA VAL A 99 -6.49 14.56 -19.33
C VAL A 99 -7.15 13.75 -20.43
N ASN A 100 -8.44 14.02 -20.67
CA ASN A 100 -9.19 13.49 -21.81
C ASN A 100 -9.95 14.64 -22.50
N GLY A 101 -9.34 15.21 -23.54
CA GLY A 101 -9.86 16.39 -24.22
C GLY A 101 -9.96 17.58 -23.26
N LYS A 102 -11.19 18.04 -22.97
CA LYS A 102 -11.43 19.16 -22.04
C LYS A 102 -11.57 18.73 -20.57
N TYR A 103 -11.52 17.44 -20.29
CA TYR A 103 -11.70 16.91 -18.94
C TYR A 103 -10.36 16.63 -18.28
N THR A 104 -10.21 17.09 -17.04
CA THR A 104 -9.03 16.84 -16.21
C THR A 104 -9.45 16.04 -14.99
N TYR A 105 -8.71 14.99 -14.70
CA TYR A 105 -8.93 14.08 -13.57
C TYR A 105 -7.73 14.17 -12.64
N ILE A 106 -7.95 14.62 -11.41
CA ILE A 106 -6.91 14.83 -10.43
C ILE A 106 -7.21 13.98 -9.21
N LEU A 107 -6.27 13.11 -8.83
CA LEU A 107 -6.26 12.46 -7.52
C LEU A 107 -5.15 13.12 -6.71
N ALA A 108 -5.51 13.82 -5.64
CA ALA A 108 -4.55 14.58 -4.86
C ALA A 108 -4.71 14.40 -3.35
N ASN A 109 -3.60 14.28 -2.65
CA ASN A 109 -3.48 14.36 -1.20
C ASN A 109 -2.96 15.73 -0.81
N SER A 110 -3.80 16.53 -0.15
CA SER A 110 -3.49 17.90 0.25
C SER A 110 -3.70 18.10 1.75
N THR A 111 -3.43 19.31 2.23
CA THR A 111 -3.77 19.70 3.62
C THR A 111 -5.28 19.62 3.93
N LYS A 112 -6.12 19.64 2.89
CA LYS A 112 -7.58 19.46 2.99
C LYS A 112 -8.01 18.00 2.82
N GLY A 113 -7.05 17.08 2.82
CA GLY A 113 -7.26 15.65 2.63
C GLY A 113 -7.13 15.17 1.19
N LYS A 114 -7.44 13.89 1.02
CA LYS A 114 -7.34 13.11 -0.22
C LYS A 114 -8.63 13.24 -1.01
N ASN A 115 -8.54 13.73 -2.24
CA ASN A 115 -9.71 14.01 -3.06
C ASN A 115 -9.50 13.59 -4.51
N LEU A 116 -10.56 13.04 -5.11
CA LEU A 116 -10.73 12.97 -6.55
C LEU A 116 -11.43 14.24 -7.02
N THR A 117 -10.83 14.96 -7.96
CA THR A 117 -11.42 16.13 -8.61
C THR A 117 -11.56 15.88 -10.10
N VAL A 118 -12.72 16.21 -10.67
CA VAL A 118 -12.94 16.18 -12.12
C VAL A 118 -13.39 17.55 -12.57
N SER A 119 -12.69 18.11 -13.55
CA SER A 119 -12.96 19.43 -14.10
C SER A 119 -13.18 19.36 -15.61
N ARG A 120 -13.93 20.33 -16.15
CA ARG A 120 -14.06 20.55 -17.59
C ARG A 120 -13.62 21.99 -17.90
N GLY A 121 -12.40 22.15 -18.41
CA GLY A 121 -11.74 23.45 -18.47
C GLY A 121 -11.64 24.07 -17.06
N TYR A 122 -12.09 25.31 -16.90
CA TYR A 122 -12.06 26.03 -15.61
C TYR A 122 -13.17 25.64 -14.63
N ARG A 123 -14.12 24.80 -15.03
CA ARG A 123 -15.26 24.42 -14.19
C ARG A 123 -15.01 23.08 -13.51
N GLU A 124 -14.96 23.08 -12.18
CA GLU A 124 -15.04 21.86 -11.38
C GLU A 124 -16.44 21.23 -11.56
N LEU A 125 -16.47 19.97 -11.96
CA LEU A 125 -17.69 19.18 -12.11
C LEU A 125 -17.94 18.30 -10.88
N LEU A 126 -16.85 17.86 -10.24
CA LEU A 126 -16.87 16.93 -9.14
C LEU A 126 -15.66 17.13 -8.23
N ARG A 127 -15.90 17.02 -6.93
CA ARG A 127 -14.86 16.79 -5.93
C ARG A 127 -15.40 15.81 -4.90
N GLU A 128 -14.76 14.64 -4.80
CA GLU A 128 -15.12 13.60 -3.83
C GLU A 128 -13.94 13.27 -2.92
N PRO A 129 -14.17 13.22 -1.60
CA PRO A 129 -13.16 12.71 -0.69
C PRO A 129 -12.91 11.22 -0.94
N VAL A 130 -11.67 10.81 -0.77
CA VAL A 130 -11.32 9.38 -0.67
C VAL A 130 -11.82 8.87 0.69
N VAL A 131 -12.63 7.82 0.66
CA VAL A 131 -13.24 7.18 1.84
C VAL A 131 -12.52 5.91 2.25
N ASN A 132 -11.79 5.24 1.34
CA ASN A 132 -10.86 4.14 1.67
C ASN A 132 -9.66 4.21 0.71
N GLY A 133 -8.47 3.85 1.20
CA GLY A 133 -7.26 3.81 0.38
C GLY A 133 -6.47 5.13 0.35
N TRP A 134 -5.75 5.32 -0.76
CA TRP A 134 -4.62 6.26 -0.85
C TRP A 134 -4.94 7.73 -0.69
#